data_AF-A0A945B3A0-F1
#
_entry.id   AF-A0A945B3A0-F1
#
_cell.length_a   1.000
_cell.length_b   1.000
_cell.length_c   1.000
_cell.angle_alpha   90.00
_cell.angle_beta   90.00
_cell.angle_gamma   90.00
#
_symmetry.space_group_name_H-M   'P 1'
#
loop_
_entity.id
_entity.type
_entity.pdbx_description
1 polymer ?
#
loop_
_entity_poly.entity_id
_entity_poly.type
_entity_poly.pdbx_seq_one_letter_code
_entity_poly.pdbx_strand_id
1 'polypeptide(L)' 'MLINSSNDAHQPNLFGNDLLLQLDPADPLLQLSSVIPWSDFDQAFTKHYTQGIGAPSKPIRLMVGLLILKQ' A
#
# COMPACT_ATOMS: atom_id res chain seq x y z
N MET A 1 -11.49 -3.64 46.64
CA MET A 1 -11.90 -3.79 45.23
C MET A 1 -12.10 -2.40 44.67
N LEU A 2 -11.20 -1.93 43.80
CA LEU A 2 -11.37 -0.66 43.10
C LEU A 2 -11.76 -0.99 41.66
N ILE A 3 -12.95 -0.55 41.28
CA ILE A 3 -13.52 -0.71 39.94
C ILE A 3 -12.90 0.41 39.10
N ASN A 4 -11.93 0.08 38.25
CA ASN A 4 -11.42 1.04 37.28
C ASN A 4 -12.21 0.87 35.98
N SER A 5 -13.18 1.76 35.75
CA SER A 5 -13.79 1.94 34.45
C SER A 5 -12.74 2.54 33.51
N SER A 6 -11.96 1.68 32.85
CA SER A 6 -11.14 2.09 31.72
C SER A 6 -12.09 2.54 30.61
N ASN A 7 -12.19 3.86 30.41
CA ASN A 7 -12.64 4.42 29.15
C ASN A 7 -11.76 3.79 28.05
N ASP A 8 -12.33 2.89 27.25
CA ASP A 8 -11.77 2.46 25.97
C ASP A 8 -11.80 3.66 25.02
N ALA A 9 -10.96 4.66 25.30
CA ALA A 9 -10.52 5.58 24.29
C ALA A 9 -9.78 4.72 23.28
N HIS A 10 -10.46 4.43 22.17
CA HIS A 10 -10.01 3.71 20.99
C HIS A 10 -8.74 4.42 20.48
N GLN A 11 -7.60 4.20 21.14
CA GLN A 11 -6.33 4.77 20.72
C GLN A 11 -6.11 4.22 19.31
N PRO A 12 -6.17 5.08 18.27
CA PRO A 12 -5.86 4.62 16.94
C PRO A 12 -4.42 4.11 16.99
N ASN A 13 -4.25 2.84 16.67
CA ASN A 13 -2.93 2.23 16.61
C ASN A 13 -2.06 3.12 15.71
N LEU A 14 -0.91 3.56 16.22
CA LEU A 14 -0.03 4.54 15.54
C LEU A 14 0.36 4.08 14.12
N PHE A 15 0.41 2.76 13.91
CA PHE A 15 0.65 2.09 12.63
C PHE A 15 -0.61 1.43 12.02
N GLY A 16 -1.74 1.50 12.70
CA GLY A 16 -3.02 0.97 12.23
C GLY A 16 -3.97 2.02 11.65
N ASN A 17 -3.64 3.30 11.77
CA ASN A 17 -4.26 4.31 10.91
C ASN A 17 -3.75 4.12 9.48
N ASP A 18 -4.69 4.13 8.54
CA ASP A 18 -4.41 4.02 7.12
C ASP A 18 -3.38 5.09 6.71
N LEU A 19 -2.20 4.66 6.26
CA LEU A 19 -1.09 5.53 5.85
C LEU A 19 -1.57 6.59 4.85
N LEU A 20 -2.56 6.25 4.03
CA LEU A 20 -3.18 7.18 3.08
C LEU A 20 -3.82 8.40 3.76
N LEU A 21 -4.33 8.28 4.99
CA LEU A 21 -4.91 9.39 5.74
C LEU A 21 -3.86 10.36 6.29
N GLN A 22 -2.59 9.93 6.35
CA GLN A 22 -1.47 10.74 6.80
C GLN A 22 -0.75 11.47 5.65
N LEU A 23 -1.02 11.09 4.40
CA LEU A 23 -0.42 11.68 3.21
C LEU A 23 -1.25 12.86 2.70
N ASP A 24 -0.60 13.80 2.01
CA ASP A 24 -1.28 14.89 1.33
C ASP A 24 -2.05 14.35 0.10
N PRO A 25 -3.39 14.46 0.05
CA PRO A 25 -4.18 14.05 -1.12
C PRO A 25 -3.84 14.82 -2.40
N ALA A 26 -3.25 16.01 -2.28
CA ALA A 26 -2.82 16.83 -3.40
C ALA A 26 -1.44 16.43 -3.94
N ASP A 27 -0.74 15.49 -3.31
CA ASP A 27 0.57 15.05 -3.75
C ASP A 27 0.51 14.47 -5.18
N PRO A 28 1.34 14.96 -6.13
CA PRO A 28 1.30 14.52 -7.51
C PRO A 28 1.56 13.02 -7.70
N LEU A 29 2.38 12.38 -6.86
CA LEU A 29 2.64 10.94 -6.96
C LEU A 29 1.43 10.14 -6.46
N LEU A 30 0.76 10.62 -5.42
CA LEU A 30 -0.45 9.98 -4.92
C LEU A 30 -1.58 10.05 -5.96
N GLN A 31 -1.78 11.22 -6.58
CA GLN A 31 -2.72 11.43 -7.68
C GLN A 31 -2.36 10.58 -8.90
N LEU A 32 -1.09 10.54 -9.29
CA LEU A 32 -0.64 9.70 -10.39
C LEU A 32 -0.95 8.22 -10.11
N SER A 33 -0.72 7.79 -8.87
CA SER A 33 -0.95 6.39 -8.48
C SER A 33 -2.41 5.95 -8.55
N SER A 34 -3.38 6.88 -8.48
CA SER A 34 -4.81 6.55 -8.58
C SER A 34 -5.30 6.46 -10.02
N VAL A 35 -4.61 7.11 -10.97
CA VAL A 35 -5.00 7.15 -12.39
C VAL A 35 -4.42 5.97 -13.19
N ILE A 36 -3.31 5.38 -12.72
CA ILE A 36 -2.66 4.26 -13.42
C ILE A 36 -3.54 2.98 -13.35
N PRO A 37 -3.83 2.33 -14.49
CA PRO A 37 -4.63 1.10 -14.54
C PRO A 37 -3.79 -0.12 -14.12
N TRP A 38 -3.52 -0.27 -12.82
CA TRP A 38 -2.62 -1.30 -12.28
C TRP A 38 -2.98 -2.73 -12.66
N SER A 39 -4.27 -3.05 -12.80
CA SER A 39 -4.75 -4.38 -13.22
C SER A 39 -4.18 -4.81 -14.57
N ASP A 40 -4.11 -3.87 -15.51
CA ASP A 40 -3.70 -4.16 -16.88
C ASP A 40 -2.19 -4.45 -16.92
N PHE A 41 -1.43 -3.73 -16.10
CA PHE A 41 -0.01 -4.00 -15.89
C PHE A 41 0.21 -5.34 -15.20
N ASP A 42 -0.51 -5.63 -14.11
CA ASP A 42 -0.39 -6.93 -13.43
C ASP A 42 -0.68 -8.09 -14.41
N GLN A 43 -1.73 -7.98 -15.23
CA GLN A 43 -2.05 -8.99 -16.25
C GLN A 43 -0.96 -9.09 -17.33
N ALA A 44 -0.50 -7.96 -17.88
CA ALA A 44 0.52 -7.96 -18.93
C ALA A 44 1.85 -8.57 -18.46
N PHE A 45 2.21 -8.36 -17.20
CA PHE A 45 3.44 -8.86 -16.60
C PHE A 45 3.33 -10.28 -16.04
N THR A 46 2.12 -10.80 -15.83
CA THR A 46 1.89 -12.17 -15.30
C THR A 46 2.66 -13.23 -16.09
N LYS A 47 2.77 -13.10 -17.42
CA LYS A 47 3.50 -14.04 -18.29
C LYS A 47 5.00 -14.17 -17.96
N HIS A 48 5.57 -13.21 -17.24
CA HIS A 48 6.98 -13.21 -16.85
C HIS A 48 7.23 -13.84 -15.48
N TYR A 49 6.16 -14.22 -14.77
CA TYR A 49 6.24 -14.85 -13.46
C TYR A 49 5.66 -16.27 -13.51
N THR A 50 6.28 -17.19 -12.77
CA THR A 50 5.83 -18.57 -12.66
C THR A 50 5.15 -18.77 -11.31
N GLN A 51 3.94 -19.31 -11.33
CA GLN A 51 3.24 -19.66 -10.09
C GLN A 51 3.90 -20.88 -9.41
N GLY A 52 4.07 -20.81 -8.09
CA GLY A 52 4.48 -21.95 -7.27
C GLY A 52 5.96 -22.35 -7.35
N ILE A 53 6.81 -21.61 -8.07
CA ILE A 53 8.25 -21.87 -8.16
C ILE A 53 9.02 -20.63 -7.70
N GLY A 54 9.83 -20.79 -6.66
CA GLY A 54 10.65 -19.71 -6.11
C GLY A 54 9.88 -18.73 -5.24
N ALA A 55 10.36 -17.49 -5.15
CA ALA A 55 9.74 -16.45 -4.36
C ALA A 55 8.51 -15.86 -5.08
N PRO A 56 7.46 -15.45 -4.34
CA PRO A 56 6.28 -14.84 -4.94
C PRO A 56 6.63 -13.55 -5.68
N SER A 57 5.92 -13.30 -6.78
CA SER A 57 6.07 -12.05 -7.53
C SER A 57 5.76 -10.86 -6.63
N LYS A 58 6.61 -9.83 -6.69
CA LYS A 58 6.29 -8.55 -6.03
C LYS A 58 5.19 -7.85 -6.85
N PRO A 59 4.31 -7.06 -6.20
CA PRO A 59 3.30 -6.28 -6.91
C PRO A 59 3.94 -5.34 -7.95
N ILE A 60 3.36 -5.22 -9.14
CA ILE A 60 3.92 -4.36 -10.19
C ILE A 60 3.91 -2.90 -9.76
N ARG A 61 2.88 -2.47 -9.03
CA ARG A 61 2.80 -1.14 -8.40
C ARG A 61 4.05 -0.78 -7.59
N LEU A 62 4.59 -1.74 -6.83
CA LEU A 62 5.80 -1.53 -6.04
C LEU A 62 7.01 -1.32 -6.94
N MET A 63 7.19 -2.16 -7.96
CA MET A 63 8.33 -2.06 -8.87
C MET A 63 8.34 -0.73 -9.63
N VAL A 64 7.19 -0.35 -10.19
CA VAL A 64 7.03 0.92 -10.91
C VAL A 64 7.23 2.11 -9.97
N GLY A 65 6.66 2.07 -8.76
CA GLY A 65 6.85 3.10 -7.75
C GLY A 65 8.33 3.31 -7.40
N LEU A 66 9.09 2.24 -7.18
CA LEU A 66 10.53 2.32 -6.90
C LEU A 66 11.32 2.89 -8.10
N LEU A 67 10.92 2.57 -9.33
CA LEU A 67 11.57 3.12 -10.52
C LEU A 67 11.32 4.62 -10.68
N ILE A 68 10.11 5.10 -10.36
CA ILE A 68 9.76 6.53 -10.37
C ILE A 68 10.56 7.28 -9.30
N LEU A 69 10.66 6.72 -8.09
CA LEU A 69 11.39 7.33 -6.97
C LEU A 69 12.90 7.35 -7.14
N LYS A 70 13.44 6.50 -8.02
CA LYS A 70 14.88 6.42 -8.28
C LYS A 70 15.39 7.53 -9.22
N GLN A 71 14.53 8.05 -10.09
CA GLN A 71 14.89 9.13 -11.03
C GLN A 71 15.36 10.37 -10.27
#